data_AF-A0A962YIR5-F1
#
_entry.id   AF-A0A962YIR5-F1
#
_cell.length_a   1.000
_cell.length_b   1.000
_cell.length_c   1.000
_cell.angle_alpha   90.00
_cell.angle_beta   90.00
_cell.angle_gamma   90.00
#
_symmetry.space_group_name_H-M   'P 1'
#
loop_
_entity.id
_entity.type
_entity.pdbx_description
1 polymer ?
#
loop_
_entity_poly.entity_id
_entity_poly.type
_entity_poly.pdbx_seq_one_letter_code
_entity_poly.pdbx_strand_id
1 'polypeptide(L)'
;TATVDFRENFLPLVNTPAEAAFVADVAATLVGEAQVERNRSLIMASEDFSYMLDVCPGAYINIGNGDAEHNCQVHNPRYDFNDSILTLGASYWARLAETKLARTDA
;
A
#
# COMPACT_ATOMS: atom_id res chain seq x y z
N THR A 1 16.55 42.83 -2.03
CA THR A 1 15.36 42.00 -1.76
C THR A 1 15.38 40.79 -2.67
N ALA A 2 14.82 39.66 -2.25
CA ALA A 2 14.70 38.45 -3.07
C ALA A 2 13.24 38.04 -3.19
N THR A 3 12.90 37.36 -4.29
CA THR A 3 11.58 36.83 -4.57
C THR A 3 11.64 35.31 -4.53
N VAL A 4 10.69 34.67 -3.83
CA VAL A 4 10.57 33.21 -3.70
C VAL A 4 9.32 32.76 -4.46
N ASP A 5 9.46 31.71 -5.26
CA ASP A 5 8.35 30.95 -5.83
C ASP A 5 8.31 29.60 -5.11
N PHE A 6 7.27 29.39 -4.30
CA PHE A 6 7.04 28.17 -3.53
C PHE A 6 5.79 27.49 -4.07
N ARG A 7 5.89 26.19 -4.35
CA ARG A 7 4.79 25.37 -4.87
C ARG A 7 4.74 24.04 -4.14
N GLU A 8 3.55 23.66 -3.73
CA GLU A 8 3.27 22.32 -3.22
C GLU A 8 3.04 21.39 -4.40
N ASN A 9 3.84 20.32 -4.51
CA ASN A 9 3.78 19.39 -5.63
C ASN A 9 3.11 18.06 -5.28
N PHE A 10 3.05 17.70 -4.00
CA PHE A 10 2.48 16.44 -3.50
C PHE A 10 1.86 16.63 -2.13
N LEU A 11 0.73 15.96 -1.92
CA LEU A 11 0.16 15.78 -0.59
C LEU A 11 0.87 14.62 0.13
N PRO A 12 0.91 14.63 1.47
CA PRO A 12 1.29 13.43 2.21
C PRO A 12 0.26 12.33 1.96
N LEU A 13 0.73 11.11 1.73
CA LEU A 13 -0.15 9.95 1.67
C LEU A 13 -0.55 9.55 3.10
N VAL A 14 -1.83 9.72 3.43
CA VAL A 14 -2.37 9.43 4.77
C VAL A 14 -3.49 8.42 4.64
N ASN A 15 -3.26 7.22 5.16
CA ASN A 15 -4.31 6.19 5.23
C ASN A 15 -5.36 6.57 6.28
N THR A 16 -6.63 6.35 5.97
CA THR A 16 -7.70 6.49 6.95
C THR A 16 -7.65 5.30 7.92
N PRO A 17 -7.70 5.50 9.26
CA PRO A 17 -7.45 4.42 10.22
C PRO A 17 -8.38 3.19 10.09
N ALA A 18 -9.66 3.40 9.81
CA ALA A 18 -10.62 2.30 9.68
C ALA A 18 -10.34 1.44 8.44
N GLU A 19 -10.01 2.09 7.32
CA GLU A 19 -9.65 1.47 6.06
C GLU A 19 -8.32 0.75 6.16
N ALA A 20 -7.33 1.35 6.84
CA ALA A 20 -6.04 0.73 7.13
C ALA A 20 -6.19 -0.55 7.96
N ALA A 21 -7.04 -0.53 8.99
CA ALA A 21 -7.35 -1.72 9.78
C ALA A 21 -8.03 -2.80 8.94
N PHE A 22 -9.04 -2.42 8.15
CA PHE A 22 -9.78 -3.33 7.29
C PHE A 22 -8.90 -4.03 6.24
N VAL A 23 -8.06 -3.28 5.52
CA VAL A 23 -7.17 -3.86 4.51
C VAL A 23 -6.12 -4.79 5.14
N ALA A 24 -5.63 -4.44 6.34
CA ALA A 24 -4.70 -5.29 7.09
C ALA A 24 -5.36 -6.59 7.57
N ASP A 25 -6.62 -6.54 8.03
CA ASP A 25 -7.38 -7.73 8.40
C ASP A 25 -7.58 -8.67 7.21
N VAL A 26 -7.92 -8.11 6.04
CA VAL A 26 -8.02 -8.87 4.79
C VAL A 26 -6.69 -9.53 4.44
N ALA A 27 -5.58 -8.79 4.52
CA ALA A 27 -4.26 -9.36 4.28
C ALA A 27 -3.95 -10.50 5.27
N ALA A 28 -4.27 -10.34 6.55
CA ALA A 28 -4.06 -11.35 7.58
C ALA A 28 -4.81 -12.66 7.30
N THR A 29 -5.95 -12.63 6.59
CA THR A 29 -6.64 -13.87 6.17
C THR A 29 -5.87 -14.70 5.15
N LEU A 30 -4.92 -14.09 4.43
CA LEU A 30 -4.13 -14.74 3.38
C LEU A 30 -2.75 -15.17 3.88
N VAL A 31 -2.09 -14.33 4.66
CA VAL A 31 -0.69 -14.56 5.09
C VAL A 31 -0.55 -14.86 6.59
N GLY A 32 -1.63 -14.76 7.36
CA GLY A 32 -1.61 -14.85 8.81
C GLY A 32 -1.16 -13.55 9.48
N GLU A 33 -1.66 -13.28 10.68
CA GLU A 33 -1.39 -12.03 11.42
C GLU A 33 0.12 -11.78 11.64
N ALA A 34 0.91 -12.84 11.84
CA ALA A 34 2.35 -12.73 12.05
C ALA A 34 3.13 -12.20 10.83
N GLN A 35 2.51 -12.14 9.65
CA GLN A 35 3.10 -11.63 8.41
C GLN A 35 2.56 -10.24 8.02
N VAL A 36 1.76 -9.60 8.89
CA VAL A 36 1.19 -8.28 8.64
C VAL A 36 1.81 -7.25 9.59
N GLU A 37 2.53 -6.28 9.03
CA GLU A 37 3.01 -5.13 9.78
C GLU A 37 2.00 -3.98 9.68
N ARG A 38 1.26 -3.73 10.77
CA ARG A 38 0.19 -2.73 10.83
C ARG A 38 0.68 -1.31 11.13
N ASN A 39 1.87 -1.18 11.73
CA ASN A 39 2.44 0.08 12.18
C ASN A 39 3.85 0.28 11.60
N ARG A 40 3.99 0.06 10.30
CA ARG A 40 5.26 0.23 9.59
C ARG A 40 5.76 1.68 9.74
N SER A 41 7.06 1.84 9.91
CA SER A 41 7.72 3.14 9.86
C SER A 41 7.41 3.89 8.55
N LEU A 42 7.21 5.19 8.66
CA LEU A 42 7.07 6.08 7.51
C LEU A 42 8.31 6.02 6.62
N ILE A 43 8.11 6.19 5.31
CA ILE A 43 9.19 6.27 4.32
C ILE A 43 9.19 7.64 3.65
N MET A 44 10.32 7.99 3.05
CA MET A 44 10.52 9.28 2.39
C MET A 44 9.99 9.34 0.94
N ALA A 45 9.38 8.25 0.45
CA ALA A 45 8.83 8.21 -0.91
C ALA A 45 7.58 9.10 -1.01
N SER A 46 7.48 9.86 -2.10
CA SER A 46 6.24 10.53 -2.52
C SER A 46 5.38 9.57 -3.35
N GLU A 47 4.06 9.64 -3.17
CA GLU A 47 3.10 8.80 -3.88
C GLU A 47 1.87 9.65 -4.23
N ASP A 48 1.44 9.64 -5.50
CA ASP A 48 0.35 10.47 -6.00
C ASP A 48 -1.03 9.92 -5.61
N PHE A 49 -1.09 8.68 -5.12
CA PHE A 49 -2.28 8.10 -4.48
C PHE A 49 -2.76 8.94 -3.27
N SER A 50 -1.88 9.79 -2.71
CA SER A 50 -2.25 10.81 -1.72
C SER A 50 -3.42 11.69 -2.16
N TYR A 51 -3.51 12.06 -3.45
CA TYR A 51 -4.61 12.85 -3.99
C TYR A 51 -5.94 12.08 -4.02
N MET A 52 -5.91 10.75 -4.17
CA MET A 52 -7.12 9.93 -4.07
C MET A 52 -7.61 9.82 -2.63
N LEU A 53 -6.68 9.68 -1.68
CA LEU A 53 -7.00 9.60 -0.25
C LEU A 53 -7.49 10.92 0.34
N ASP A 54 -7.12 12.06 -0.26
CA ASP A 54 -7.64 13.38 0.10
C ASP A 54 -9.15 13.51 -0.18
N VAL A 55 -9.66 12.75 -1.15
CA VAL A 55 -11.07 12.81 -1.58
C VAL A 55 -11.92 11.66 -1.02
N CYS A 56 -11.34 10.48 -0.84
CA CYS A 56 -12.06 9.28 -0.44
C CYS A 56 -11.31 8.52 0.67
N PRO A 57 -11.97 8.15 1.78
CA PRO A 57 -11.38 7.26 2.77
C PRO A 57 -10.85 5.98 2.13
N GLY A 58 -9.59 5.68 2.42
CA GLY A 58 -8.90 4.56 1.81
C GLY A 58 -7.59 4.23 2.50
N ALA A 59 -6.94 3.20 1.99
CA ALA A 59 -5.62 2.78 2.45
C ALA A 59 -4.76 2.32 1.27
N TYR A 60 -3.50 2.77 1.29
CA TYR A 60 -2.43 2.30 0.44
C TYR A 60 -1.48 1.45 1.30
N ILE A 61 -1.13 0.26 0.82
CA ILE A 61 -0.29 -0.69 1.53
C ILE A 61 0.89 -1.12 0.66
N ASN A 62 1.97 -1.58 1.30
CA ASN A 62 3.08 -2.22 0.61
C ASN A 62 2.97 -3.75 0.73
N ILE A 63 3.34 -4.46 -0.32
CA ILE A 63 3.51 -5.91 -0.31
C ILE A 63 5.01 -6.26 -0.21
N GLY A 64 5.34 -7.28 0.57
CA GLY A 64 6.71 -7.75 0.72
C GLY A 64 7.22 -8.40 -0.57
N ASN A 65 7.89 -7.62 -1.42
CA ASN A 65 8.43 -8.08 -2.72
C ASN A 65 9.92 -8.46 -2.66
N GLY A 66 10.52 -8.48 -1.46
CA GLY A 66 11.95 -8.70 -1.28
C GLY A 66 12.29 -10.07 -0.74
N ASP A 67 13.32 -10.69 -1.30
CA ASP A 67 13.96 -11.90 -0.76
C ASP A 67 15.50 -11.78 -0.86
N ALA A 68 16.23 -12.89 -0.74
CA ALA A 68 17.68 -12.88 -0.81
C ALA A 68 18.22 -12.39 -2.18
N GLU A 69 17.50 -12.67 -3.26
CA GLU A 69 17.90 -12.35 -4.64
C GLU A 69 17.30 -11.00 -5.09
N HIS A 70 16.07 -10.70 -4.67
CA HIS A 70 15.31 -9.49 -5.01
C HIS A 70 15.41 -8.42 -3.91
N ASN A 71 16.63 -8.01 -3.55
CA ASN A 71 16.88 -7.13 -2.38
C ASN A 71 17.08 -5.64 -2.72
N CYS A 72 17.05 -5.28 -4.00
CA CYS A 72 17.21 -3.90 -4.44
C CYS A 72 15.91 -3.10 -4.25
N GLN A 73 16.04 -1.83 -3.84
CA GLN A 73 14.88 -0.92 -3.79
C GLN A 73 14.48 -0.45 -5.18
N VAL A 74 13.22 -0.01 -5.31
CA VAL A 74 12.73 0.68 -6.51
C VAL A 74 13.64 1.88 -6.85
N HIS A 75 13.81 2.16 -8.14
CA HIS A 75 14.75 3.13 -8.72
C HIS A 75 16.23 2.69 -8.76
N ASN A 76 16.59 1.53 -8.21
CA ASN A 76 17.92 0.95 -8.44
C ASN A 76 18.00 0.32 -9.84
N PRO A 77 19.06 0.55 -10.65
CA PRO A 77 19.22 -0.10 -11.97
C PRO A 77 19.29 -1.63 -11.94
N ARG A 78 19.59 -2.22 -10.77
CA ARG A 78 19.59 -3.66 -10.53
C ARG A 78 18.30 -4.15 -9.87
N TYR A 79 17.27 -3.30 -9.80
CA TYR A 79 15.98 -3.72 -9.31
C TYR A 79 15.45 -4.86 -10.19
N ASP A 80 15.12 -5.97 -9.52
CA ASP A 80 14.52 -7.14 -10.13
C ASP A 80 13.23 -7.45 -9.36
N PHE A 81 12.14 -7.68 -10.08
CA PHE A 81 10.83 -7.86 -9.48
C PHE A 81 10.63 -9.33 -9.13
N ASN A 82 10.25 -9.63 -7.89
CA ASN A 82 9.99 -11.00 -7.49
C ASN A 82 8.64 -11.50 -8.04
N ASP A 83 8.66 -12.16 -9.19
CA ASP A 83 7.45 -12.70 -9.85
C ASP A 83 6.64 -13.66 -8.97
N SER A 84 7.28 -14.31 -7.98
CA SER A 84 6.55 -15.19 -7.05
C SER A 84 5.48 -14.45 -6.24
N ILE A 85 5.60 -13.12 -6.08
CA ILE A 85 4.63 -12.31 -5.34
C ILE A 85 3.29 -12.15 -6.08
N LEU A 86 3.28 -12.33 -7.40
CA LEU A 86 2.13 -12.00 -8.25
C LEU A 86 0.86 -12.71 -7.80
N THR A 87 0.97 -14.00 -7.44
CA THR A 87 -0.16 -14.80 -6.97
C THR A 87 -0.75 -14.25 -5.67
N LEU A 88 0.10 -13.84 -4.72
CA LEU A 88 -0.34 -13.26 -3.47
C LEU A 88 -0.99 -11.88 -3.70
N GLY A 89 -0.37 -11.03 -4.51
CA GLY A 89 -0.91 -9.71 -4.84
C GLY A 89 -2.28 -9.78 -5.50
N ALA A 90 -2.44 -10.66 -6.49
CA ALA A 90 -3.73 -10.88 -7.15
C ALA A 90 -4.79 -11.43 -6.19
N SER A 91 -4.41 -12.40 -5.35
CA SER A 91 -5.30 -13.00 -4.34
C SER A 91 -5.75 -11.97 -3.31
N TYR A 92 -4.87 -11.06 -2.90
CA TYR A 92 -5.17 -9.98 -1.97
C TYR A 92 -6.25 -9.04 -2.54
N TRP A 93 -6.07 -8.54 -3.77
CA TRP A 93 -7.06 -7.65 -4.38
C TRP A 93 -8.42 -8.34 -4.61
N ALA A 94 -8.41 -9.61 -5.04
CA ALA A 94 -9.64 -10.39 -5.18
C ALA A 94 -10.36 -10.54 -3.83
N ARG A 95 -9.64 -10.98 -2.78
CA ARG A 95 -10.21 -11.14 -1.44
C ARG A 95 -10.71 -9.83 -0.86
N LEU A 96 -10.00 -8.72 -1.10
CA LEU A 96 -10.41 -7.39 -0.64
C LEU A 96 -11.73 -6.97 -1.27
N ALA A 97 -11.85 -7.11 -2.60
CA ALA A 97 -13.07 -6.79 -3.33
C ALA A 97 -14.24 -7.67 -2.88
N GLU A 98 -14.03 -8.99 -2.80
CA GLU A 98 -15.03 -9.95 -2.32
C GLU A 98 -15.51 -9.62 -0.91
N THR A 99 -14.58 -9.30 0.01
CA THR A 99 -14.92 -9.00 1.41
C THR A 99 -15.68 -7.68 1.52
N LYS A 100 -15.25 -6.64 0.78
CA LYS A 100 -15.88 -5.31 0.84
C LYS A 100 -17.26 -5.29 0.18
N LEU A 101 -17.44 -6.06 -0.90
CA LEU A 101 -18.65 -6.09 -1.72
C LEU A 101 -19.50 -7.33 -1.47
N ALA A 102 -19.19 -8.12 -0.43
CA ALA A 102 -19.95 -9.31 -0.08
C ALA A 102 -21.43 -8.96 0.03
N ARG A 103 -22.26 -9.66 -0.74
CA ARG A 103 -23.71 -9.49 -0.64
C ARG A 103 -24.12 -9.90 0.78
N THR A 104 -24.70 -8.95 1.50
CA THR A 104 -25.51 -9.29 2.66
C THR A 104 -26.81 -9.83 2.09
N ASP A 105 -27.00 -11.14 2.16
CA ASP A 105 -28.29 -11.72 1.78
C ASP A 105 -29.39 -11.06 2.64
N ALA A 106 -30.48 -10.67 1.98
CA ALA A 106 -31.67 -10.05 2.56
C ALA A 106 -32.53 -11.04 3.35
#